data_AF-A0A5C7M7C8-F1
#
_entry.id   AF-A0A5C7M7C8-F1
#
_cell.length_a   1.000
_cell.length_b   1.000
_cell.length_c   1.000
_cell.angle_alpha   90.00
_cell.angle_beta   90.00
_cell.angle_gamma   90.00
#
_symmetry.space_group_name_H-M   'P 1'
#
loop_
_entity.id
_entity.type
_entity.pdbx_description
1 polymer ?
#
loop_
_entity_poly.entity_id
_entity_poly.type
_entity_poly.pdbx_seq_one_letter_code
_entity_poly.pdbx_strand_id
1 'polypeptide(L)'
;MNLSVQTPSRDLTHADLSSHLGPVTSRGAILATFEYVRVAVKSRIPGRRNSLETRLAVRLKPMGERYSEVLEQITEEDAQRLYPQEFSHFKNYQDVPTRGTPLSELPGMSQSMIGLCVINGLRSVEDLAAITDDAAAQCGLDVSSAHRLAVRWVGRRDQNIAVIDDADERARIMEMNRILTDRLTSMEATIRAMEIAATQNRGAVSVPPEYRGEMAGSVPAGDFSDLPDLPVGGGVVDGSGDLGGDPDPLR
;
A
#
# COMPACT_ATOMS: atom_id res chain seq x y z
N MET A 1 27.69 20.03 37.50
CA MET A 1 27.28 18.63 37.26
C MET A 1 25.86 18.68 36.71
N ASN A 2 25.69 18.57 35.39
CA ASN A 2 24.38 18.56 34.75
C ASN A 2 23.92 17.12 34.59
N LEU A 3 22.91 16.73 35.38
CA LEU A 3 22.21 15.47 35.24
C LEU A 3 21.34 15.54 33.99
N SER A 4 21.67 14.74 32.97
CA SER A 4 20.85 14.55 31.78
C SER A 4 19.53 13.89 32.18
N VAL A 5 18.42 14.61 32.02
CA VAL A 5 17.07 14.08 32.16
C VAL A 5 16.88 13.04 31.05
N GLN A 6 16.92 11.75 31.39
CA GLN A 6 16.52 10.67 30.49
C GLN A 6 15.00 10.75 30.31
N THR A 7 14.57 11.19 29.14
CA THR A 7 13.16 11.10 28.73
C THR A 7 12.75 9.63 28.76
N PRO A 8 11.65 9.26 29.45
CA PRO A 8 11.22 7.87 29.49
C PRO A 8 10.86 7.40 28.08
N SER A 9 11.44 6.28 27.67
CA SER A 9 11.13 5.60 26.41
C SER A 9 9.62 5.37 26.33
N ARG A 10 8.99 5.93 25.30
CA ARG A 10 7.54 5.86 25.07
C ARG A 10 7.14 4.40 24.86
N ASP A 11 6.16 3.94 25.63
CA ASP A 11 5.55 2.62 25.42
C ASP A 11 4.73 2.64 24.12
N LEU A 12 5.11 1.77 23.18
CA LEU A 12 4.54 1.68 21.84
C LEU A 12 3.92 0.31 21.58
N THR A 13 3.74 -0.52 22.62
CA THR A 13 3.16 -1.88 22.51
C THR A 13 1.76 -1.92 21.88
N HIS A 14 1.04 -0.79 21.88
CA HIS A 14 -0.30 -0.67 21.31
C HIS A 14 -0.39 0.28 20.10
N ALA A 15 0.74 0.81 19.63
CA ALA A 15 0.76 1.69 18.45
C ALA A 15 0.83 0.85 17.17
N ASP A 16 0.05 1.25 16.15
CA ASP A 16 0.21 0.71 14.80
C ASP A 16 1.52 1.28 14.20
N LEU A 17 2.56 0.46 14.21
CA LEU A 17 3.91 0.80 13.73
C LEU A 17 4.10 0.42 12.26
N SER A 18 3.05 -0.01 11.55
CA SER A 18 3.13 -0.44 10.15
C SER A 18 3.67 0.64 9.20
N SER A 19 3.48 1.92 9.54
CA SER A 19 3.99 3.07 8.78
C SER A 19 5.44 3.46 9.09
N HIS A 20 6.00 2.99 10.22
CA HIS A 20 7.35 3.33 10.68
C HIS A 20 8.33 2.16 10.61
N LEU A 21 7.81 0.94 10.54
CA LEU A 21 8.58 -0.25 10.22
C LEU A 21 8.59 -0.35 8.69
N GLY A 22 9.72 0.01 8.08
CA GLY A 22 9.99 -0.41 6.69
C GLY A 22 9.81 -1.93 6.57
N PRO A 23 9.63 -2.48 5.34
CA PRO A 23 9.33 -3.89 5.17
C PRO A 23 10.33 -4.73 5.95
N VAL A 24 9.85 -5.36 7.03
CA VAL A 24 10.63 -6.33 7.80
C VAL A 24 10.74 -7.54 6.89
N THR A 25 11.69 -7.47 5.97
CA THR A 25 12.16 -8.63 5.24
C THR A 25 12.83 -9.49 6.31
N SER A 26 12.08 -10.44 6.86
CA SER A 26 12.72 -11.57 7.50
C SER A 26 13.57 -12.20 6.41
N ARG A 27 14.85 -11.85 6.37
CA ARG A 27 15.92 -12.59 5.67
C ARG A 27 16.14 -13.93 6.39
N GLY A 28 15.06 -14.60 6.75
CA GLY A 28 15.03 -15.98 7.13
C GLY A 28 14.54 -16.71 5.91
N ALA A 29 15.45 -17.27 5.13
CA ALA A 29 15.13 -18.20 4.05
C ALA A 29 14.59 -19.53 4.63
N ILE A 30 13.80 -19.48 5.69
CA ILE A 30 13.37 -20.62 6.50
C ILE A 30 11.87 -20.47 6.73
N LEU A 31 11.12 -21.46 6.26
CA LEU A 31 9.71 -21.63 6.52
C LEU A 31 9.54 -22.36 7.86
N ALA A 32 8.90 -21.70 8.83
CA ALA A 32 8.54 -22.31 10.11
C ALA A 32 7.09 -22.81 10.05
N THR A 33 6.88 -24.09 10.33
CA THR A 33 5.55 -24.69 10.50
C THR A 33 5.46 -25.41 11.83
N PHE A 34 4.30 -25.38 12.46
CA PHE A 34 4.08 -26.01 13.76
C PHE A 34 3.32 -27.31 13.62
N GLU A 35 3.70 -28.31 14.41
CA GLU A 35 2.98 -29.58 14.50
C GLU A 35 3.05 -30.18 15.91
N TYR A 36 2.02 -30.96 16.26
CA TYR A 36 2.03 -31.77 17.47
C TYR A 36 2.57 -33.16 17.16
N VAL A 37 3.73 -33.50 17.73
CA VAL A 37 4.43 -34.77 17.48
C VAL A 37 4.38 -35.65 18.71
N ARG A 38 4.15 -36.96 18.52
CA ARG A 38 4.21 -37.95 19.60
C ARG A 38 5.65 -38.40 19.79
N VAL A 39 6.23 -38.08 20.95
CA VAL A 39 7.61 -38.39 21.28
C VAL A 39 7.65 -39.39 22.44
N ALA A 40 8.48 -40.42 22.32
CA ALA A 40 8.72 -41.35 23.41
C ALA A 40 9.58 -40.68 24.49
N VAL A 41 9.05 -40.56 25.71
CA VAL A 41 9.77 -39.93 26.81
C VAL A 41 10.87 -40.87 27.30
N LYS A 42 12.13 -40.44 27.14
CA LYS A 42 13.30 -41.10 27.74
C LYS A 42 13.41 -40.71 29.20
N SER A 43 12.56 -41.28 30.06
CA SER A 43 12.61 -41.07 31.51
C SER A 43 13.43 -42.15 32.21
N ARG A 44 14.15 -41.76 33.26
CA ARG A 44 14.86 -42.67 34.19
C ARG A 44 13.91 -43.31 35.21
N ILE A 45 12.67 -42.82 35.32
CA ILE A 45 11.65 -43.32 36.24
C ILE A 45 11.01 -44.59 35.63
N PRO A 46 11.07 -45.74 36.32
CA PRO A 46 10.42 -46.97 35.86
C PRO A 46 8.89 -46.76 35.86
N GLY A 47 8.25 -46.88 34.69
CA GLY A 47 6.82 -46.64 34.47
C GLY A 47 6.49 -45.47 33.53
N ARG A 48 7.38 -44.47 33.40
CA ARG A 48 7.29 -43.41 32.38
C ARG A 48 8.26 -43.60 31.21
N ARG A 49 9.09 -44.64 31.27
CA ARG A 49 10.03 -44.98 30.21
C ARG A 49 9.24 -45.48 28.99
N ASN A 50 9.40 -44.81 27.85
CA ASN A 50 8.69 -45.07 26.60
C ASN A 50 7.18 -44.73 26.60
N SER A 51 6.69 -43.93 27.55
CA SER A 51 5.35 -43.34 27.40
C SER A 51 5.37 -42.34 26.26
N LEU A 52 4.38 -42.43 25.35
CA LEU A 52 4.21 -41.49 24.25
C LEU A 52 3.56 -40.21 24.77
N GLU A 53 4.29 -39.10 24.71
CA GLU A 53 3.80 -37.78 25.07
C GLU A 53 3.65 -36.93 23.80
N THR A 54 2.54 -36.21 23.67
CA THR A 54 2.34 -35.26 22.57
C THR A 54 3.02 -33.94 22.93
N ARG A 55 3.97 -33.50 22.12
CA ARG A 55 4.71 -32.25 22.31
C ARG A 55 4.56 -31.36 21.09
N LEU A 56 4.55 -30.05 21.33
CA LEU A 56 4.64 -29.07 20.26
C LEU A 56 6.06 -29.11 19.67
N ALA A 57 6.14 -29.14 18.35
CA ALA A 57 7.37 -29.02 17.61
C ALA A 57 7.24 -27.95 16.53
N VAL A 58 8.35 -27.26 16.27
CA VAL A 58 8.52 -26.40 15.11
C VAL A 58 9.35 -27.15 14.07
N ARG A 59 8.85 -27.15 12.84
CA ARG A 59 9.54 -27.65 11.66
C ARG A 59 10.07 -26.46 10.89
N LEU A 60 11.37 -26.42 10.73
CA LEU A 60 12.11 -25.38 10.01
C LEU A 60 12.60 -25.97 8.70
N LYS A 61 12.17 -25.39 7.58
CA LYS A 61 12.55 -25.82 6.23
C LYS A 61 13.21 -24.66 5.49
N PRO A 62 14.45 -24.80 4.97
CA PRO A 62 15.04 -23.78 4.14
C PRO A 62 14.28 -23.65 2.81
N MET A 63 14.14 -22.43 2.32
CA MET A 63 13.49 -22.12 1.06
C MET A 63 14.34 -22.65 -0.11
N GLY A 64 13.70 -23.31 -1.07
CA GLY A 64 14.39 -23.86 -2.23
C GLY A 64 15.13 -25.17 -1.96
N GLU A 65 14.99 -25.76 -0.77
CA GLU A 65 15.53 -27.08 -0.46
C GLU A 65 14.41 -28.04 -0.05
N ARG A 66 14.27 -29.14 -0.78
CA ARG A 66 13.14 -30.07 -0.57
C ARG A 66 13.30 -30.95 0.67
N TYR A 67 14.52 -31.38 0.95
CA TYR A 67 14.80 -32.50 1.86
C TYR A 67 15.37 -32.09 3.21
N SER A 68 15.86 -30.86 3.34
CA SER A 68 16.40 -30.36 4.59
C SER A 68 15.27 -29.86 5.46
N GLU A 69 14.95 -30.58 6.52
CA GLU A 69 13.94 -30.20 7.50
C GLU A 69 14.52 -30.42 8.91
N VAL A 70 14.45 -29.38 9.74
CA VAL A 70 14.85 -29.45 11.15
C VAL A 70 13.60 -29.45 12.01
N LEU A 71 13.42 -30.49 12.83
CA LEU A 71 12.33 -30.57 13.78
C LEU A 71 12.86 -30.29 15.19
N GLU A 72 12.39 -29.21 15.80
CA GLU A 72 12.77 -28.82 17.15
C GLU A 72 11.55 -28.84 18.08
N GLN A 73 11.70 -29.43 19.26
CA GLN A 73 10.64 -29.43 20.28
C GLN A 73 10.67 -28.09 21.01
N ILE A 74 9.53 -27.41 21.05
CA ILE A 74 9.42 -26.06 21.60
C ILE A 74 8.22 -25.97 22.54
N THR A 75 8.31 -25.12 23.57
CA THR A 75 7.18 -24.83 24.45
C THR A 75 6.22 -23.84 23.79
N GLU A 76 4.97 -23.76 24.26
CA GLU A 76 4.01 -22.78 23.72
C GLU A 76 4.46 -21.33 23.99
N GLU A 77 5.09 -21.09 25.15
CA GLU A 77 5.63 -19.78 25.54
C GLU A 77 6.78 -19.36 24.61
N ASP A 78 7.69 -20.29 24.31
CA ASP A 78 8.79 -20.03 23.38
C ASP A 78 8.30 -19.85 21.94
N ALA A 79 7.30 -20.63 21.52
CA ALA A 79 6.69 -20.50 20.20
C ALA A 79 6.05 -19.12 20.00
N GLN A 80 5.32 -18.63 21.01
CA GLN A 80 4.72 -17.29 20.99
C GLN A 80 5.77 -16.16 20.98
N ARG A 81 6.93 -16.38 21.61
CA ARG A 81 8.02 -15.39 21.65
C ARG A 81 8.84 -15.36 20.35
N LEU A 82 9.19 -16.53 19.79
CA LEU A 82 10.10 -16.63 18.64
C LEU A 82 9.36 -16.51 17.30
N TYR A 83 8.13 -17.03 17.19
CA TYR A 83 7.34 -17.07 15.96
C TYR A 83 5.89 -16.65 16.22
N PRO A 84 5.65 -15.42 16.69
CA PRO A 84 4.32 -14.97 17.14
C PRO A 84 3.24 -15.09 16.06
N GLN A 85 3.58 -14.75 14.82
CA GLN A 85 2.63 -14.78 13.71
C GLN A 85 2.29 -16.22 13.32
N GLU A 86 3.29 -17.04 13.03
CA GLU A 86 3.15 -18.42 12.60
C GLU A 86 2.43 -19.25 13.67
N PHE A 87 2.74 -19.01 14.95
CA PHE A 87 2.08 -19.67 16.07
C PHE A 87 0.61 -19.24 16.21
N SER A 88 0.28 -17.97 15.98
CA SER A 88 -1.10 -17.49 16.01
C SER A 88 -1.96 -18.16 14.91
N HIS A 89 -1.41 -18.33 13.70
CA HIS A 89 -2.10 -19.02 12.60
C HIS A 89 -2.29 -20.51 12.90
N PHE A 90 -1.27 -21.15 13.47
CA PHE A 90 -1.36 -22.53 13.92
C PHE A 90 -2.48 -22.74 14.95
N LYS A 91 -2.60 -21.86 15.95
CA LYS A 91 -3.66 -21.94 16.98
C LYS A 91 -5.06 -21.73 16.39
N ASN A 92 -5.18 -20.92 15.34
CA ASN A 92 -6.44 -20.67 14.64
C ASN A 92 -6.78 -21.71 13.56
N TYR A 93 -5.97 -22.77 13.42
CA TYR A 93 -6.08 -23.77 12.34
C TYR A 93 -6.09 -23.14 10.94
N GLN A 94 -5.35 -22.05 10.77
CA GLN A 94 -5.19 -21.36 9.50
C GLN A 94 -3.83 -21.73 8.89
N ASP A 95 -3.80 -21.79 7.57
CA ASP A 95 -2.53 -21.87 6.85
C ASP A 95 -1.70 -20.60 7.06
N VAL A 96 -0.38 -20.76 7.15
CA VAL A 96 0.54 -19.62 7.25
C VAL A 96 0.37 -18.75 5.99
N PRO A 97 0.00 -17.46 6.14
CA PRO A 97 -0.26 -16.59 5.01
C PRO A 97 1.01 -16.42 4.18
N THR A 98 0.82 -16.37 2.86
CA THR A 98 1.91 -16.07 1.93
C THR A 98 2.43 -14.67 2.22
N ARG A 99 3.73 -14.56 2.53
CA ARG A 99 4.40 -13.28 2.72
C ARG A 99 4.83 -12.73 1.35
N GLY A 100 4.09 -11.74 0.85
CA GLY A 100 4.40 -11.04 -0.40
C GLY A 100 3.40 -11.32 -1.52
N THR A 101 3.84 -11.11 -2.76
CA THR A 101 3.02 -11.28 -3.96
C THR A 101 2.80 -12.79 -4.21
N PRO A 102 1.54 -13.25 -4.34
CA PRO A 102 1.26 -14.66 -4.58
C PRO A 102 1.80 -15.10 -5.94
N LEU A 103 2.27 -16.35 -6.02
CA LEU A 103 2.81 -16.92 -7.26
C LEU A 103 1.83 -16.91 -8.45
N SER A 104 0.52 -16.86 -8.17
CA SER A 104 -0.53 -16.76 -9.20
C SER A 104 -0.55 -15.43 -9.96
N GLU A 105 0.03 -14.37 -9.39
CA GLU A 105 0.11 -13.06 -10.03
C GLU A 105 1.29 -12.97 -11.02
N LEU A 106 2.21 -13.94 -10.98
CA LEU A 106 3.37 -13.97 -11.86
C LEU A 106 2.95 -14.36 -13.29
N PRO A 107 3.10 -13.46 -14.30
CA PRO A 107 2.66 -13.77 -15.66
C PRO A 107 3.51 -14.87 -16.28
N GLY A 108 2.85 -15.84 -16.93
CA GLY A 108 3.51 -16.98 -17.58
C GLY A 108 3.79 -18.17 -16.68
N MET A 109 3.35 -18.15 -15.42
CA MET A 109 3.43 -19.30 -14.52
C MET A 109 2.20 -20.21 -14.67
N SER A 110 2.42 -21.49 -14.92
CA SER A 110 1.33 -22.47 -14.97
C SER A 110 0.96 -22.97 -13.56
N GLN A 111 -0.26 -23.51 -13.40
CA GLN A 111 -0.70 -24.09 -12.12
C GLN A 111 0.20 -25.24 -11.64
N SER A 112 0.76 -26.04 -12.56
CA SER A 112 1.70 -27.09 -12.20
C SER A 112 3.04 -26.54 -11.69
N MET A 113 3.54 -25.45 -12.29
CA MET A 113 4.75 -24.77 -11.82
C MET A 113 4.55 -24.16 -10.44
N ILE A 114 3.37 -23.58 -10.17
CA ILE A 114 3.00 -23.06 -8.84
C ILE A 114 3.01 -24.21 -7.83
N GLY A 115 2.39 -25.35 -8.15
CA GLY A 115 2.41 -26.53 -7.30
C GLY A 115 3.83 -27.02 -6.98
N LEU A 116 4.73 -27.03 -7.97
CA LEU A 116 6.14 -27.39 -7.76
C LEU A 116 6.87 -26.40 -6.84
N CYS A 117 6.61 -25.10 -6.97
CA CYS A 117 7.20 -24.09 -6.10
C CYS A 117 6.73 -24.26 -4.65
N VAL A 118 5.43 -24.48 -4.45
CA VAL A 118 4.83 -24.69 -3.13
C VAL A 118 5.40 -25.94 -2.44
N ILE A 119 5.62 -27.03 -3.18
CA ILE A 119 6.27 -28.25 -2.64
C ILE A 119 7.69 -27.97 -2.13
N ASN A 120 8.42 -27.10 -2.82
CA ASN A 120 9.76 -26.67 -2.44
C ASN A 120 9.77 -25.57 -1.36
N GLY A 121 8.60 -25.25 -0.79
CA GLY A 121 8.47 -24.27 0.29
C GLY A 121 8.48 -22.81 -0.18
N LEU A 122 8.36 -22.57 -1.49
CA LEU A 122 8.30 -21.23 -2.08
C LEU A 122 6.83 -20.83 -2.22
N ARG A 123 6.40 -19.79 -1.50
CA ARG A 123 4.99 -19.37 -1.48
C ARG A 123 4.75 -18.04 -2.18
N SER A 124 5.74 -17.16 -2.22
CA SER A 124 5.64 -15.84 -2.88
C SER A 124 6.66 -15.67 -4.02
N VAL A 125 6.42 -14.64 -4.83
CA VAL A 125 7.35 -14.21 -5.88
C VAL A 125 8.66 -13.71 -5.27
N GLU A 126 8.60 -13.05 -4.11
CA GLU A 126 9.77 -12.60 -3.36
C GLU A 126 10.61 -13.77 -2.86
N ASP A 127 9.97 -14.82 -2.31
CA ASP A 127 10.67 -16.05 -1.90
C ASP A 127 11.38 -16.67 -3.11
N LEU A 128 10.68 -16.74 -4.24
CA LEU A 128 11.20 -17.29 -5.48
C LEU A 128 12.35 -16.44 -6.06
N ALA A 129 12.37 -15.12 -5.86
CA ALA A 129 13.48 -14.27 -6.27
C ALA A 129 14.67 -14.29 -5.29
N ALA A 130 14.41 -14.65 -4.02
CA ALA A 130 15.42 -14.64 -2.96
C ALA A 130 16.33 -15.88 -2.95
N ILE A 131 15.88 -17.00 -3.52
CA ILE A 131 16.71 -18.22 -3.65
C ILE A 131 17.87 -18.01 -4.63
N THR A 132 18.91 -18.82 -4.49
CA THR A 132 20.04 -18.84 -5.43
C THR A 132 19.68 -19.57 -6.72
N ASP A 133 20.35 -19.23 -7.82
CA ASP A 133 20.21 -19.94 -9.11
C ASP A 133 20.46 -21.44 -8.97
N ASP A 134 21.39 -21.85 -8.11
CA ASP A 134 21.73 -23.25 -7.85
C ASP A 134 20.58 -23.99 -7.14
N ALA A 135 19.98 -23.38 -6.12
CA ALA A 135 18.80 -23.93 -5.43
C ALA A 135 17.60 -24.04 -6.40
N ALA A 136 17.42 -23.05 -7.28
CA ALA A 136 16.39 -23.08 -8.31
C ALA A 136 16.63 -24.20 -9.34
N ALA A 137 17.88 -24.44 -9.72
CA ALA A 137 18.28 -25.54 -10.61
C ALA A 137 18.00 -26.91 -9.99
N GLN A 138 18.30 -27.06 -8.70
CA GLN A 138 18.07 -28.30 -7.95
C GLN A 138 16.57 -28.63 -7.78
N CYS A 139 15.72 -27.60 -7.74
CA CYS A 139 14.26 -27.75 -7.70
C CYS A 139 13.63 -28.15 -9.04
N GLY A 140 14.35 -27.99 -10.15
CA GLY A 140 13.95 -28.38 -11.50
C GLY A 140 13.90 -27.23 -12.51
N LEU A 141 13.79 -27.59 -13.80
CA LEU A 141 13.82 -26.64 -14.92
C LEU A 141 12.69 -25.60 -14.86
N ASP A 142 11.49 -26.04 -14.49
CA ASP A 142 10.31 -25.20 -14.34
C ASP A 142 10.52 -24.13 -13.26
N VAL A 143 11.02 -24.54 -12.09
CA VAL A 143 11.32 -23.61 -10.98
C VAL A 143 12.45 -22.66 -11.35
N SER A 144 13.47 -23.12 -12.08
CA SER A 144 14.54 -22.27 -12.62
C SER A 144 14.03 -21.23 -13.61
N SER A 145 13.08 -21.59 -14.47
CA SER A 145 12.45 -20.64 -15.40
C SER A 145 11.61 -19.60 -14.66
N ALA A 146 10.88 -20.03 -13.62
CA ALA A 146 10.08 -19.18 -12.77
C ALA A 146 10.96 -18.21 -11.95
N HIS A 147 12.09 -18.69 -11.40
CA HIS A 147 13.09 -17.88 -10.71
C HIS A 147 13.59 -16.71 -11.58
N ARG A 148 14.03 -17.00 -12.82
CA ARG A 148 14.47 -15.96 -13.76
C ARG A 148 13.36 -14.96 -14.13
N LEU A 149 12.10 -15.40 -14.12
CA LEU A 149 10.97 -14.51 -14.36
C LEU A 149 10.69 -13.65 -13.13
N ALA A 150 10.72 -14.24 -11.94
CA ALA A 150 10.55 -13.56 -10.66
C ALA A 150 11.64 -12.49 -10.44
N VAL A 151 12.92 -12.81 -10.64
CA VAL A 151 14.03 -11.85 -10.54
C VAL A 151 13.83 -10.67 -11.49
N ARG A 152 13.43 -10.92 -12.75
CA ARG A 152 13.13 -9.84 -13.71
C ARG A 152 11.87 -9.05 -13.38
N TRP A 153 10.90 -9.67 -12.71
CA TRP A 153 9.67 -9.00 -12.29
C TRP A 153 9.94 -8.10 -11.10
N VAL A 154 10.60 -8.63 -10.05
CA VAL A 154 11.03 -7.87 -8.87
C VAL A 154 11.98 -6.75 -9.30
N GLY A 155 12.96 -7.02 -10.15
CA GLY A 155 13.88 -5.99 -10.65
C GLY A 155 13.17 -4.87 -11.44
N ARG A 156 12.14 -5.19 -12.22
CA ARG A 156 11.31 -4.17 -12.90
C ARG A 156 10.45 -3.39 -11.92
N ARG A 157 9.88 -4.05 -10.91
CA ARG A 157 9.15 -3.38 -9.84
C ARG A 157 10.06 -2.39 -9.13
N ASP A 158 11.25 -2.83 -8.72
CA ASP A 158 12.20 -2.04 -7.95
C ASP A 158 12.70 -0.82 -8.73
N GLN A 159 12.94 -0.96 -10.03
CA GLN A 159 13.28 0.16 -10.92
C GLN A 159 12.15 1.18 -11.07
N ASN A 160 10.90 0.72 -10.97
CA ASN A 160 9.71 1.53 -11.14
C ASN A 160 9.14 2.08 -9.82
N ILE A 161 9.76 1.80 -8.66
CA ILE A 161 9.29 2.27 -7.35
C ILE A 161 9.10 3.79 -7.37
N ALA A 162 10.06 4.56 -7.89
CA ALA A 162 9.96 6.02 -7.94
C ALA A 162 8.77 6.53 -8.78
N VAL A 163 8.37 5.78 -9.82
CA VAL A 163 7.21 6.12 -10.66
C VAL A 163 5.91 5.76 -9.94
N ILE A 164 5.90 4.65 -9.21
CA ILE A 164 4.76 4.21 -8.40
C ILE A 164 4.51 5.21 -7.26
N ASP A 165 5.57 5.60 -6.54
CA ASP A 165 5.48 6.58 -5.45
C ASP A 165 4.97 7.95 -5.95
N ASP A 166 5.45 8.41 -7.12
CA ASP A 166 4.95 9.65 -7.74
C ASP A 166 3.49 9.51 -8.19
N ALA A 167 3.08 8.35 -8.71
CA ALA A 167 1.69 8.09 -9.07
C ALA A 167 0.76 8.07 -7.84
N ASP A 168 1.18 7.46 -6.73
CA ASP A 168 0.40 7.41 -5.49
C ASP A 168 0.26 8.79 -4.85
N GLU A 169 1.32 9.61 -4.85
CA GLU A 169 1.25 10.97 -4.34
C GLU A 169 0.35 11.85 -5.23
N ARG A 170 0.43 11.71 -6.55
CA ARG A 170 -0.50 12.37 -7.47
C ARG A 170 -1.94 11.94 -7.24
N ALA A 171 -2.20 10.66 -7.02
CA ALA A 171 -3.54 10.16 -6.71
C ALA A 171 -4.08 10.76 -5.40
N ARG A 172 -3.23 10.87 -4.37
CA ARG A 172 -3.58 11.52 -3.10
C ARG A 172 -3.89 13.00 -3.29
N ILE A 173 -3.08 13.73 -4.06
CA ILE A 173 -3.31 15.15 -4.38
C ILE A 173 -4.61 15.32 -5.17
N MET A 174 -4.89 14.45 -6.15
CA MET A 174 -6.12 14.47 -6.92
C MET A 174 -7.36 14.26 -6.05
N GLU A 175 -7.33 13.29 -5.13
CA GLU A 175 -8.47 13.07 -4.22
C GLU A 175 -8.66 14.27 -3.28
N MET A 176 -7.57 14.86 -2.79
CA MET A 176 -7.65 16.07 -1.97
C MET A 176 -8.26 17.25 -2.76
N ASN A 177 -7.86 17.45 -4.01
CA ASN A 177 -8.45 18.46 -4.89
C ASN A 177 -9.92 18.17 -5.19
N ARG A 178 -10.30 16.90 -5.37
CA ARG A 178 -11.69 16.49 -5.55
C ARG A 178 -12.54 16.88 -4.34
N ILE A 179 -12.08 16.54 -3.13
CA ILE A 179 -12.76 16.88 -1.88
C ILE A 179 -12.88 18.40 -1.69
N LEU A 180 -11.84 19.16 -2.01
CA LEU A 180 -11.88 20.63 -1.90
C LEU A 180 -12.88 21.23 -2.91
N THR A 181 -12.92 20.72 -4.13
CA THR A 181 -13.85 21.18 -5.17
C THR A 181 -15.30 20.85 -4.78
N ASP A 182 -15.55 19.65 -4.24
CA ASP A 182 -16.86 19.26 -3.70
C ASP A 182 -17.31 20.18 -2.54
N ARG A 183 -16.36 20.62 -1.69
CA ARG A 183 -16.64 21.58 -0.61
C ARG A 183 -16.95 22.98 -1.15
N LEU A 184 -16.19 23.46 -2.12
CA LEU A 184 -16.44 24.78 -2.73
C LEU A 184 -17.80 24.82 -3.42
N THR A 185 -18.13 23.80 -4.21
CA THR A 185 -19.43 23.72 -4.89
C THR A 185 -20.61 23.63 -3.91
N SER A 186 -20.47 22.89 -2.81
CA SER A 186 -21.51 22.85 -1.77
C SER A 186 -21.64 24.17 -1.01
N MET A 187 -20.54 24.87 -0.74
CA MET A 187 -20.57 26.21 -0.15
C MET A 187 -21.21 27.24 -1.10
N GLU A 188 -20.85 27.23 -2.38
CA GLU A 188 -21.47 28.11 -3.38
C GLU A 188 -22.98 27.85 -3.51
N ALA A 189 -23.40 26.58 -3.46
CA ALA A 189 -24.82 26.23 -3.47
C ALA A 189 -25.56 26.77 -2.24
N THR A 190 -24.94 26.72 -1.05
CA THR A 190 -25.57 27.28 0.17
C THR A 190 -25.62 28.81 0.14
N ILE A 191 -24.58 29.49 -0.35
CA ILE A 191 -24.59 30.95 -0.53
C ILE A 191 -25.70 31.35 -1.50
N ARG A 192 -25.79 30.70 -2.66
CA ARG A 192 -26.84 30.99 -3.65
C ARG A 192 -28.24 30.72 -3.08
N ALA A 193 -28.42 29.66 -2.30
CA ALA A 193 -29.69 29.37 -1.64
C ALA A 193 -30.06 30.45 -0.60
N MET A 194 -29.07 30.95 0.16
CA MET A 194 -29.27 32.05 1.10
C MET A 194 -29.59 33.37 0.39
N GLU A 195 -28.94 33.68 -0.75
CA GLU A 195 -29.24 34.87 -1.55
C GLU A 195 -30.66 34.85 -2.14
N ILE A 196 -31.11 33.69 -2.63
CA ILE A 196 -32.48 33.50 -3.12
C ILE A 196 -33.49 33.66 -1.97
N ALA A 197 -33.21 33.08 -0.79
CA ALA A 197 -34.05 33.26 0.38
C ALA A 197 -34.10 34.74 0.84
N ALA A 198 -32.97 35.44 0.83
CA ALA A 198 -32.88 36.85 1.20
C ALA A 198 -33.63 37.76 0.22
N THR A 199 -33.56 37.49 -1.09
CA THR A 199 -34.31 38.25 -2.11
C THR A 199 -35.80 37.98 -2.06
N GLN A 200 -36.24 36.74 -1.78
CA GLN A 200 -37.66 36.44 -1.56
C GLN A 200 -38.20 37.14 -0.29
N ASN A 201 -37.42 37.22 0.79
CA ASN A 201 -37.82 37.95 2.00
C ASN A 201 -37.81 39.49 1.81
N ARG A 202 -37.07 40.00 0.82
CA ARG A 202 -37.04 41.44 0.46
C ARG A 202 -38.18 41.84 -0.49
N GLY A 203 -38.89 40.88 -1.07
CA GLY A 203 -40.04 41.11 -1.97
C GLY A 203 -41.34 41.57 -1.27
N ALA A 204 -41.35 41.69 0.07
CA ALA A 204 -42.52 42.09 0.86
C ALA A 204 -42.46 43.53 1.42
N VAL A 205 -41.68 44.43 0.79
CA VAL A 205 -41.77 45.87 1.08
C VAL A 205 -42.15 46.60 -0.21
N SER A 206 -43.46 46.75 -0.41
CA SER A 206 -44.04 47.65 -1.40
C SER A 206 -43.80 49.10 -0.98
N VAL A 207 -42.86 49.77 -1.65
CA VAL A 207 -42.72 51.23 -1.56
C VAL A 207 -43.73 51.86 -2.53
N PRO A 208 -44.66 52.72 -2.06
CA PRO A 208 -45.61 53.38 -2.94
C PRO A 208 -44.93 54.45 -3.81
N PRO A 209 -45.45 54.76 -5.00
CA PRO A 209 -44.79 55.64 -5.95
C PRO A 209 -45.11 57.09 -5.63
N GLU A 210 -44.12 57.90 -5.28
CA GLU A 210 -44.31 59.35 -5.30
C GLU A 210 -43.00 60.11 -5.53
N TYR A 211 -43.12 61.14 -6.36
CA TYR A 211 -42.17 62.19 -6.72
C TYR A 211 -41.08 61.91 -7.77
N ARG A 212 -41.53 62.05 -9.03
CA ARG A 212 -40.79 62.61 -10.16
C ARG A 212 -40.36 64.05 -9.82
N GLY A 213 -39.07 64.24 -9.55
CA GLY A 213 -38.42 65.53 -9.43
C GLY A 213 -37.09 65.49 -10.16
N GLU A 214 -37.02 66.23 -11.27
CA GLU A 214 -35.80 66.53 -12.02
C GLU A 214 -34.76 67.14 -11.07
N MET A 215 -33.52 66.64 -11.09
CA MET A 215 -32.33 67.47 -10.86
C MET A 215 -31.17 66.92 -11.67
N ALA A 216 -30.79 67.71 -12.67
CA ALA A 216 -29.51 67.65 -13.35
C ALA A 216 -28.38 67.90 -12.33
N GLY A 217 -27.47 66.93 -12.21
CA GLY A 217 -26.26 67.04 -11.41
C GLY A 217 -25.08 66.54 -12.23
N SER A 218 -24.22 67.47 -12.60
CA SER A 218 -23.02 67.33 -13.42
C SER A 218 -22.10 66.19 -12.99
N VAL A 219 -21.64 65.39 -13.97
CA VAL A 219 -20.54 64.44 -13.82
C VAL A 219 -19.22 65.23 -13.77
N PRO A 220 -18.40 65.14 -12.69
CA PRO A 220 -17.03 65.60 -12.76
C PRO A 220 -16.23 64.60 -13.61
N ALA A 221 -15.58 65.09 -14.67
CA ALA A 221 -14.60 64.34 -15.42
C ALA A 221 -13.40 64.05 -14.51
N GLY A 222 -13.36 62.83 -13.95
CA GLY A 222 -12.23 62.31 -13.22
C GLY A 222 -11.13 61.92 -14.20
N ASP A 223 -10.01 62.60 -14.05
CA ASP A 223 -8.72 62.41 -14.69
C ASP A 223 -8.18 60.97 -14.44
N PHE A 224 -7.87 60.24 -15.51
CA PHE A 224 -7.41 58.84 -15.50
C PHE A 224 -5.91 58.72 -15.81
N SER A 225 -5.11 59.71 -15.42
CA SER A 225 -3.68 59.76 -15.75
C SER A 225 -2.73 59.11 -14.73
N ASP A 226 -3.23 58.53 -13.63
CA ASP A 226 -2.40 57.89 -12.59
C ASP A 226 -2.81 56.42 -12.32
N LEU A 227 -2.70 55.55 -13.32
CA LEU A 227 -2.69 54.09 -13.12
C LEU A 227 -1.33 53.52 -13.53
N PRO A 228 -0.65 52.75 -12.66
CA PRO A 228 0.63 52.14 -12.98
C PRO A 228 0.48 51.05 -14.05
N ASP A 229 1.38 51.13 -15.02
CA ASP A 229 1.58 50.31 -16.21
C ASP A 229 1.53 48.80 -15.88
N LEU A 230 0.41 48.13 -16.22
CA LEU A 230 0.29 46.68 -16.16
C LEU A 230 0.69 46.09 -17.51
N PRO A 231 1.63 45.13 -17.59
CA PRO A 231 2.11 44.60 -18.86
C PRO A 231 0.99 43.87 -19.61
N VAL A 232 0.58 44.46 -20.74
CA VAL A 232 -0.28 43.87 -21.76
C VAL A 232 0.49 42.73 -22.42
N GLY A 233 0.24 41.51 -21.96
CA GLY A 233 0.76 40.26 -22.52
C GLY A 233 -0.36 39.25 -22.77
N GLY A 234 -1.41 39.66 -23.48
CA GLY A 234 -2.51 38.79 -23.90
C GLY A 234 -2.27 38.28 -25.32
N GLY A 235 -1.40 37.29 -25.48
CA GLY A 235 -1.32 36.50 -26.70
C GLY A 235 -2.59 35.65 -26.83
N VAL A 236 -3.46 36.01 -27.77
CA VAL A 236 -4.60 35.18 -28.16
C VAL A 236 -4.01 33.95 -28.85
N VAL A 237 -3.99 32.82 -28.16
CA VAL A 237 -3.72 31.51 -28.76
C VAL A 237 -5.01 31.11 -29.47
N ASP A 238 -5.05 31.30 -30.78
CA ASP A 238 -6.07 30.73 -31.64
C ASP A 238 -5.81 29.23 -31.77
N GLY A 239 -6.64 28.44 -31.09
CA GLY A 239 -6.65 26.98 -31.19
C GLY A 239 -7.16 26.48 -32.54
N SER A 240 -6.50 26.89 -33.62
CA SER A 240 -6.68 26.37 -34.98
C SER A 240 -5.37 25.76 -35.47
N GLY A 241 -4.98 24.68 -34.81
CA GLY A 241 -3.82 23.88 -35.20
C GLY A 241 -4.00 22.45 -34.73
N ASP A 242 -4.12 21.55 -35.70
CA ASP A 242 -3.73 20.13 -35.61
C ASP A 242 -4.78 19.10 -35.12
N LEU A 243 -5.87 18.97 -35.88
CA LEU A 243 -6.62 17.71 -35.98
C LEU A 243 -6.93 17.43 -37.46
N GLY A 244 -6.08 16.63 -38.12
CA GLY A 244 -6.36 16.16 -39.47
C GLY A 244 -5.18 15.56 -40.23
N GLY A 245 -4.37 14.73 -39.58
CA GLY A 245 -3.33 13.92 -40.25
C GLY A 245 -3.69 12.43 -40.19
N ASP A 246 -4.58 11.98 -41.08
CA ASP A 246 -4.73 10.54 -41.33
C ASP A 246 -3.53 10.06 -42.17
N PRO A 247 -2.80 9.01 -41.77
CA PRO A 247 -1.73 8.44 -42.58
C PRO A 247 -2.33 7.60 -43.72
N ASP A 248 -2.05 8.01 -44.96
CA ASP A 248 -2.37 7.28 -46.19
C ASP A 248 -1.61 5.93 -46.21
N PRO A 249 -2.29 4.76 -46.18
CA PRO A 249 -1.63 3.48 -45.99
C PRO A 249 -1.29 2.76 -47.31
N LEU A 250 -1.02 3.47 -48.42
CA LEU A 250 -0.52 2.86 -49.66
C LEU A 250 0.39 3.80 -50.48
N ARG A 251 1.63 4.02 -50.02
CA ARG A 251 2.79 4.27 -50.88
C ARG A 251 4.10 3.88 -50.20
#